data_AF-A0A7K2KNR1-F1
#
_entry.id   AF-A0A7K2KNR1-F1
#
_cell.length_a   1.000
_cell.length_b   1.000
_cell.length_c   1.000
_cell.angle_alpha   90.00
_cell.angle_beta   90.00
_cell.angle_gamma   90.00
#
_symmetry.space_group_name_H-M   'P 1'
#
loop_
_entity.id
_entity.type
_entity.pdbx_description
1 polymer ?
#
loop_
_entity_poly.entity_id
_entity_poly.type
_entity_poly.pdbx_seq_one_letter_code
_entity_poly.pdbx_strand_id
1 'polypeptide(L)'
;EPPTAPATRGPVDAELSIPSIGVDDLDVLPYEGTTDDRAGTVIQDRGDAASPHGARGGVGPGQVGNYLVTAHRLSAGGPLRDLPAVEVGDLVHVTAGGTVYTYEIVETRSTSFRSARSLAEQRAAVPGEPGEKPTRAMITLSTCATPEDNAAGNYWRDPQNNPEHRIDKIGVLTTARPA
;
A
#
# COMPACT_ATOMS: atom_id res chain seq x y z
N GLU A 1 16.33 8.50 -19.82
CA GLU A 1 15.16 9.33 -19.49
C GLU A 1 14.17 8.42 -18.79
N PRO A 2 13.67 8.72 -17.57
CA PRO A 2 12.63 7.89 -16.97
C PRO A 2 11.36 7.99 -17.84
N PRO A 3 10.61 6.89 -18.02
CA PRO A 3 9.44 6.88 -18.90
C PRO A 3 8.38 7.86 -18.38
N THR A 4 8.00 8.81 -19.23
CA THR A 4 6.89 9.75 -18.96
C THR A 4 5.61 9.12 -19.49
N ALA A 5 5.03 8.19 -18.74
CA ALA A 5 3.61 7.88 -18.93
C ALA A 5 2.76 9.00 -18.31
N PRO A 6 1.57 9.30 -18.86
CA PRO A 6 0.66 10.20 -18.18
C PRO A 6 0.28 9.57 -16.83
N ALA A 7 0.68 10.21 -15.73
CA ALA A 7 0.16 9.86 -14.42
C ALA A 7 -1.36 10.11 -14.42
N THR A 8 -2.13 9.22 -13.79
CA THR A 8 -3.58 9.38 -13.68
C THR A 8 -3.90 10.74 -13.02
N ARG A 9 -4.93 11.43 -13.50
CA ARG A 9 -5.37 12.71 -12.94
C ARG A 9 -6.21 12.47 -11.68
N GLY A 10 -5.57 12.09 -10.59
CA GLY A 10 -6.19 11.98 -9.27
C GLY A 10 -6.64 10.57 -8.91
N PRO A 11 -7.39 10.43 -7.80
CA PRO A 11 -7.86 9.14 -7.31
C PRO A 11 -8.73 8.45 -8.36
N VAL A 12 -8.35 7.23 -8.72
CA VAL A 12 -9.02 6.38 -9.69
C VAL A 12 -8.94 4.95 -9.20
N ASP A 13 -9.97 4.17 -9.52
CA ASP A 13 -9.98 2.72 -9.31
C ASP A 13 -8.79 2.10 -10.05
N ALA A 14 -8.20 1.07 -9.45
CA ALA A 14 -7.06 0.37 -10.01
C ALA A 14 -7.16 -1.13 -9.73
N GLU A 15 -6.43 -1.92 -10.50
CA GLU A 15 -6.23 -3.35 -10.27
C GLU A 15 -4.77 -3.58 -9.89
N LEU A 16 -4.53 -4.37 -8.83
CA LEU A 16 -3.22 -4.70 -8.30
C LEU A 16 -2.88 -6.17 -8.56
N SER A 17 -1.72 -6.41 -9.17
CA SER A 17 -1.17 -7.76 -9.34
C SER A 17 0.25 -7.83 -8.79
N ILE A 18 0.54 -8.90 -8.04
CA ILE A 18 1.84 -9.20 -7.42
C ILE A 18 2.21 -10.65 -7.78
N PRO A 19 2.89 -10.86 -8.92
CA PRO A 19 3.13 -12.20 -9.46
C PRO A 19 3.88 -13.14 -8.51
N SER A 20 4.80 -12.64 -7.69
CA SER A 20 5.60 -13.47 -6.77
C SER A 20 4.78 -14.18 -5.69
N ILE A 21 3.56 -13.69 -5.42
CA ILE A 21 2.65 -14.27 -4.43
C ILE A 21 1.29 -14.65 -5.03
N GLY A 22 1.15 -14.62 -6.37
CA GLY A 22 -0.07 -15.02 -7.07
C GLY A 22 -1.29 -14.14 -6.77
N VAL A 23 -1.08 -12.88 -6.41
CA VAL A 23 -2.16 -11.89 -6.37
C VAL A 23 -2.36 -11.39 -7.79
N ASP A 24 -3.56 -11.57 -8.33
CA ASP A 24 -3.91 -11.17 -9.68
C ASP A 24 -5.20 -10.35 -9.63
N ASP A 25 -5.18 -9.17 -10.26
CA ASP A 25 -6.32 -8.29 -10.50
C ASP A 25 -7.13 -7.96 -9.23
N LEU A 26 -6.44 -7.68 -8.12
CA LEU A 26 -7.08 -7.23 -6.88
C LEU A 26 -7.59 -5.79 -7.04
N ASP A 27 -8.90 -5.59 -6.91
CA ASP A 27 -9.52 -4.27 -6.92
C ASP A 27 -8.93 -3.37 -5.82
N VAL A 28 -8.49 -2.17 -6.21
CA VAL A 28 -8.00 -1.12 -5.31
C VAL A 28 -8.91 0.10 -5.43
N LEU A 29 -9.71 0.33 -4.39
CA LEU A 29 -10.69 1.41 -4.36
C LEU A 29 -10.14 2.66 -3.67
N PRO A 30 -10.12 3.82 -4.34
CA PRO A 30 -9.73 5.07 -3.75
C PRO A 30 -10.79 5.60 -2.77
N TYR A 31 -10.36 6.20 -1.66
CA TYR A 31 -11.25 6.89 -0.73
C TYR A 31 -10.59 8.10 -0.06
N GLU A 32 -11.38 9.10 0.35
CA GLU A 32 -10.84 10.24 1.10
C GLU A 32 -10.58 9.84 2.56
N GLY A 33 -9.33 9.95 3.02
CA GLY A 33 -9.00 9.54 4.38
C GLY A 33 -7.52 9.28 4.63
N THR A 34 -7.25 8.40 5.58
CA THR A 34 -5.91 7.92 5.95
C THR A 34 -5.88 6.41 5.97
N THR A 35 -4.70 5.80 5.87
CA THR A 35 -4.54 4.35 6.09
C THR A 35 -5.20 3.94 7.41
N ASP A 36 -5.95 2.84 7.38
CA ASP A 36 -6.53 2.18 8.56
C ASP A 36 -7.62 2.94 9.30
N ASP A 37 -8.19 3.97 8.68
CA ASP A 37 -9.41 4.55 9.17
C ASP A 37 -10.64 3.68 8.86
N ARG A 38 -11.79 4.09 9.39
CA ARG A 38 -13.04 3.34 9.23
C ARG A 38 -13.48 3.24 7.78
N ALA A 39 -13.21 4.24 6.94
CA ALA A 39 -13.63 4.22 5.54
C ALA A 39 -12.83 3.15 4.76
N GLY A 40 -11.50 3.13 4.95
CA GLY A 40 -10.65 2.09 4.39
C GLY A 40 -11.00 0.70 4.91
N THR A 41 -11.31 0.56 6.20
CA THR A 41 -11.70 -0.73 6.79
C THR A 41 -12.97 -1.30 6.14
N VAL A 42 -13.98 -0.45 5.88
CA VAL A 42 -15.23 -0.88 5.23
C VAL A 42 -15.00 -1.41 3.81
N ILE A 43 -14.01 -0.87 3.09
CA ILE A 43 -13.59 -1.38 1.78
C ILE A 43 -12.93 -2.75 1.96
N GLN A 44 -11.93 -2.81 2.85
CA GLN A 44 -11.17 -4.05 3.09
C GLN A 44 -12.03 -5.22 3.55
N ASP A 45 -13.07 -4.96 4.36
CA ASP A 45 -14.01 -5.99 4.83
C ASP A 45 -14.79 -6.68 3.70
N ARG A 46 -14.79 -6.13 2.48
CA ARG A 46 -15.40 -6.74 1.30
C ARG A 46 -14.45 -7.64 0.52
N GLY A 47 -13.15 -7.62 0.85
CA GLY A 47 -12.10 -8.33 0.11
C GLY A 47 -11.34 -7.45 -0.87
N ASP A 48 -11.67 -6.16 -0.95
CA ASP A 48 -11.00 -5.21 -1.83
C ASP A 48 -9.81 -4.55 -1.12
N ALA A 49 -8.85 -4.02 -1.87
CA ALA A 49 -7.82 -3.14 -1.33
C ALA A 49 -8.33 -1.68 -1.27
N ALA A 50 -7.84 -0.93 -0.29
CA ALA A 50 -8.22 0.45 -0.06
C ALA A 50 -7.02 1.39 -0.25
N SER A 51 -7.23 2.49 -0.98
CA SER A 51 -6.21 3.51 -1.22
C SER A 51 -6.67 4.90 -0.75
N PRO A 52 -6.16 5.41 0.38
CA PRO A 52 -6.52 6.74 0.87
C PRO A 52 -5.94 7.85 -0.03
N HIS A 53 -6.73 8.90 -0.26
CA HIS A 53 -6.32 10.13 -0.95
C HIS A 53 -6.77 11.39 -0.20
N GLY A 54 -6.38 12.56 -0.70
CA GLY A 54 -6.69 13.88 -0.13
C GLY A 54 -5.59 14.39 0.78
N ALA A 55 -5.89 15.42 1.59
CA ALA A 55 -4.88 16.15 2.38
C ALA A 55 -4.10 15.30 3.40
N ARG A 56 -4.63 14.12 3.76
CA ARG A 56 -4.02 13.17 4.69
C ARG A 56 -3.77 11.78 4.06
N GLY A 57 -4.08 11.62 2.78
CA GLY A 57 -3.91 10.38 2.03
C GLY A 57 -2.67 10.42 1.14
N GLY A 58 -2.51 9.36 0.35
CA GLY A 58 -1.44 9.24 -0.64
C GLY A 58 -1.78 9.94 -1.96
N VAL A 59 -0.89 9.74 -2.92
CA VAL A 59 -1.10 10.12 -4.33
C VAL A 59 -1.75 8.95 -5.09
N GLY A 60 -2.15 9.16 -6.35
CA GLY A 60 -2.67 8.09 -7.21
C GLY A 60 -1.58 7.27 -7.92
N PRO A 61 -1.96 6.21 -8.66
CA PRO A 61 -1.04 5.38 -9.44
C PRO A 61 -0.14 6.20 -10.37
N GLY A 62 1.15 5.88 -10.37
CA GLY A 62 2.18 6.53 -11.20
C GLY A 62 2.55 7.97 -10.80
N GLN A 63 1.90 8.58 -9.80
CA GLN A 63 2.22 9.94 -9.38
C GLN A 63 3.46 10.00 -8.49
N VAL A 64 4.25 11.08 -8.62
CA VAL A 64 5.38 11.36 -7.72
C VAL A 64 4.86 11.58 -6.30
N GLY A 65 5.39 10.82 -5.34
CA GLY A 65 4.84 10.70 -4.00
C GLY A 65 4.69 9.23 -3.61
N ASN A 66 3.76 8.96 -2.70
CA ASN A 66 3.51 7.64 -2.17
C ASN A 66 2.05 7.22 -2.41
N TYR A 67 1.86 6.21 -3.27
CA TYR A 67 0.57 5.55 -3.47
C TYR A 67 0.38 4.49 -2.39
N LEU A 68 -0.60 4.71 -1.51
CA LEU A 68 -0.83 3.86 -0.33
C LEU A 68 -1.89 2.82 -0.66
N VAL A 69 -1.60 1.54 -0.50
CA VAL A 69 -2.54 0.44 -0.71
C VAL A 69 -2.58 -0.46 0.52
N THR A 70 -3.77 -0.63 1.08
CA THR A 70 -4.00 -1.43 2.30
C THR A 70 -5.01 -2.53 2.01
N ALA A 71 -4.73 -3.76 2.43
CA ALA A 71 -5.70 -4.85 2.36
C ALA A 71 -5.50 -5.86 3.50
N HIS A 72 -6.56 -6.60 3.80
CA HIS A 72 -6.55 -7.60 4.86
C HIS A 72 -5.55 -8.73 4.58
N ARG A 73 -4.88 -9.17 5.65
CA ARG A 73 -4.02 -10.36 5.60
C ARG A 73 -4.79 -11.65 5.79
N LEU A 74 -5.64 -11.69 6.82
CA LEU A 74 -6.28 -12.92 7.30
C LEU A 74 -7.81 -12.89 7.15
N SER A 75 -8.40 -11.71 7.14
CA SER A 75 -9.85 -11.49 7.03
C SER A 75 -10.29 -11.24 5.59
N ALA A 76 -11.59 -11.36 5.32
CA ALA A 76 -12.19 -11.07 4.01
C ALA A 76 -11.47 -11.78 2.83
N GLY A 77 -11.16 -13.07 2.99
CA GLY A 77 -10.39 -13.85 2.01
C GLY A 77 -8.87 -13.74 2.19
N GLY A 78 -8.38 -12.64 2.78
CA GLY A 78 -6.97 -12.33 2.95
C GLY A 78 -6.26 -12.01 1.63
N PRO A 79 -6.68 -10.95 0.90
CA PRO A 79 -6.10 -10.62 -0.40
C PRO A 79 -4.57 -10.42 -0.38
N LEU A 80 -4.04 -9.93 0.74
CA LEU A 80 -2.60 -9.72 0.96
C LEU A 80 -2.02 -10.69 1.99
N ARG A 81 -2.58 -11.91 2.09
CA ARG A 81 -2.12 -12.95 3.03
C ARG A 81 -0.62 -13.18 2.99
N ASP A 82 -0.09 -13.31 1.78
CA ASP A 82 1.27 -13.69 1.49
C ASP A 82 2.17 -12.49 1.18
N LEU A 83 1.67 -11.25 1.33
CA LEU A 83 2.48 -10.03 1.18
C LEU A 83 3.81 -10.06 1.94
N PRO A 84 3.93 -10.63 3.15
CA PRO A 84 5.22 -10.72 3.85
C PRO A 84 6.32 -11.45 3.05
N ALA A 85 5.94 -12.40 2.19
CA ALA A 85 6.86 -13.17 1.36
C ALA A 85 7.40 -12.42 0.13
N VAL A 86 6.83 -11.26 -0.21
CA VAL A 86 7.32 -10.41 -1.31
C VAL A 86 8.72 -9.90 -0.97
N GLU A 87 9.68 -10.06 -1.87
CA GLU A 87 11.08 -9.71 -1.64
C GLU A 87 11.51 -8.43 -2.37
N VAL A 88 12.69 -7.91 -2.03
CA VAL A 88 13.31 -6.81 -2.80
C VAL A 88 13.63 -7.31 -4.22
N GLY A 89 13.24 -6.54 -5.23
CA GLY A 89 13.34 -6.89 -6.64
C GLY A 89 12.04 -7.48 -7.23
N ASP A 90 11.08 -7.87 -6.40
CA ASP A 90 9.77 -8.33 -6.88
C ASP A 90 9.00 -7.18 -7.55
N LEU A 91 8.19 -7.55 -8.54
CA LEU A 91 7.40 -6.60 -9.31
C LEU A 91 5.97 -6.53 -8.81
N VAL A 92 5.44 -5.32 -8.84
CA VAL A 92 4.05 -5.00 -8.56
C VAL A 92 3.49 -4.27 -9.77
N HIS A 93 2.39 -4.77 -10.32
CA HIS A 93 1.69 -4.12 -11.41
C HIS A 93 0.42 -3.45 -10.87
N VAL A 94 0.23 -2.19 -11.25
CA VAL A 94 -1.00 -1.45 -10.99
C VAL A 94 -1.58 -1.01 -12.31
N THR A 95 -2.76 -1.51 -12.66
CA THR A 95 -3.49 -1.10 -13.86
C THR A 95 -4.50 -0.04 -13.48
N ALA A 96 -4.39 1.15 -14.05
CA ALA A 96 -5.32 2.26 -13.78
C ALA A 96 -5.42 3.20 -14.98
N GLY A 97 -6.63 3.63 -15.32
CA GLY A 97 -6.86 4.59 -16.41
C GLY A 97 -6.27 4.17 -17.76
N GLY A 98 -6.27 2.86 -18.07
CA GLY A 98 -5.69 2.31 -19.30
C GLY A 98 -4.16 2.27 -19.35
N THR A 99 -3.49 2.43 -18.20
CA THR A 99 -2.03 2.34 -18.07
C THR A 99 -1.66 1.29 -17.04
N VAL A 100 -0.66 0.46 -17.35
CA VAL A 100 -0.01 -0.46 -16.42
C VAL A 100 1.25 0.20 -15.87
N TYR A 101 1.25 0.48 -14.58
CA TYR A 101 2.38 0.98 -13.81
C TYR A 101 3.11 -0.19 -13.17
N THR A 102 4.41 -0.34 -13.44
CA THR A 102 5.24 -1.38 -12.83
C THR A 102 6.12 -0.75 -11.77
N TYR A 103 5.99 -1.23 -10.55
CA TYR A 103 6.83 -0.89 -9.41
C TYR A 103 7.73 -2.07 -9.07
N GLU A 104 8.97 -1.79 -8.71
CA GLU A 104 9.90 -2.79 -8.16
C GLU A 104 10.03 -2.56 -6.65
N ILE A 105 9.88 -3.61 -5.85
CA ILE A 105 10.03 -3.54 -4.40
C ILE A 105 11.48 -3.27 -4.02
N VAL A 106 11.71 -2.25 -3.20
CA VAL A 106 13.04 -1.80 -2.78
C VAL A 106 13.28 -1.92 -1.28
N GLU A 107 12.21 -2.00 -0.48
CA GLU A 107 12.31 -1.99 0.99
C GLU A 107 11.13 -2.72 1.62
N THR A 108 11.37 -3.36 2.77
CA THR A 108 10.32 -3.84 3.68
C THR A 108 10.42 -3.06 4.98
N ARG A 109 9.29 -2.60 5.51
CA ARG A 109 9.20 -1.86 6.77
C ARG A 109 8.15 -2.46 7.69
N SER A 110 8.23 -2.07 8.95
CA SER A 110 7.19 -2.31 9.95
C SER A 110 6.59 -0.98 10.40
N THR A 111 5.27 -0.90 10.45
CA THR A 111 4.54 0.26 10.97
C THR A 111 3.85 -0.09 12.28
N SER A 112 4.16 0.64 13.36
CA SER A 112 3.53 0.46 14.68
C SER A 112 2.44 1.50 14.92
N PHE A 113 1.24 1.02 15.23
CA PHE A 113 0.07 1.84 15.56
C PHE A 113 0.21 2.57 16.90
N ARG A 114 1.16 2.14 17.72
CA ARG A 114 1.49 2.78 19.01
C ARG A 114 2.50 3.92 18.87
N SER A 115 3.00 4.16 17.66
CA SER A 115 3.97 5.21 17.37
C SER A 115 3.42 6.18 16.32
N ALA A 116 3.09 7.40 16.76
CA ALA A 116 2.66 8.48 15.86
C ALA A 116 3.73 8.79 14.80
N ARG A 117 5.01 8.65 15.14
CA ARG A 117 6.12 8.77 14.20
C ARG A 117 6.07 7.67 13.13
N SER A 118 5.85 6.42 13.54
CA SER A 118 5.79 5.27 12.61
C SER A 118 4.61 5.40 11.64
N LEU A 119 3.45 5.84 12.12
CA LEU A 119 2.30 6.15 11.28
C LEU A 119 2.58 7.32 10.30
N ALA A 120 3.30 8.34 10.75
CA ALA A 120 3.71 9.45 9.88
C ALA A 120 4.72 9.01 8.81
N GLU A 121 5.65 8.13 9.16
CA GLU A 121 6.63 7.51 8.26
C GLU A 121 5.95 6.66 7.18
N GLN A 122 4.94 5.86 7.54
CA GLN A 122 4.17 5.07 6.57
C GLN A 122 3.47 5.96 5.52
N ARG A 123 2.86 7.05 5.99
CA ARG A 123 2.02 7.96 5.18
C ARG A 123 2.80 9.05 4.47
N ALA A 124 4.10 9.17 4.73
CA ALA A 124 4.94 10.20 4.15
C ALA A 124 4.99 10.07 2.62
N ALA A 125 5.12 11.21 1.93
CA ALA A 125 5.25 11.25 0.48
C ALA A 125 6.53 10.57 -0.02
N VAL A 126 7.57 10.54 0.82
CA VAL A 126 8.71 9.64 0.71
C VAL A 126 8.57 8.64 1.87
N PRO A 127 8.26 7.36 1.61
CA PRO A 127 8.08 6.37 2.67
C PRO A 127 9.25 6.38 3.65
N GLY A 128 8.93 6.63 4.93
CA GLY A 128 9.92 6.70 6.00
C GLY A 128 10.58 8.03 6.28
N GLU A 129 10.38 9.03 5.45
CA GLU A 129 11.01 10.34 5.59
C GLU A 129 9.93 11.44 5.62
N PRO A 130 9.21 11.62 6.75
CA PRO A 130 8.19 12.65 6.87
C PRO A 130 8.75 14.05 6.60
N GLY A 131 8.11 14.79 5.69
CA GLY A 131 8.51 16.15 5.31
C GLY A 131 9.51 16.23 4.16
N GLU A 132 10.08 15.10 3.73
CA GLU A 132 10.96 15.07 2.57
C GLU A 132 10.16 15.28 1.27
N LYS A 133 10.77 15.99 0.31
CA LYS A 133 10.12 16.29 -0.96
C LYS A 133 10.21 15.09 -1.91
N PRO A 134 9.08 14.52 -2.37
CA PRO A 134 9.14 13.37 -3.25
C PRO A 134 9.70 13.75 -4.63
N THR A 135 10.59 12.91 -5.15
CA THR A 135 11.17 13.02 -6.49
C THR A 135 10.88 11.81 -7.38
N ARG A 136 10.33 10.75 -6.79
CA ARG A 136 10.00 9.47 -7.44
C ARG A 136 8.54 9.11 -7.17
N ALA A 137 7.96 8.35 -8.09
CA ALA A 137 6.67 7.70 -7.86
C ALA A 137 6.91 6.41 -7.09
N MET A 138 6.30 6.29 -5.92
CA MET A 138 6.47 5.16 -5.00
C MET A 138 5.11 4.56 -4.64
N ILE A 139 5.12 3.33 -4.18
CA ILE A 139 3.95 2.61 -3.66
C ILE A 139 4.29 2.02 -2.29
N THR A 140 3.37 2.10 -1.34
CA THR A 140 3.41 1.34 -0.09
C THR A 140 2.25 0.35 -0.08
N LEU A 141 2.57 -0.94 -0.18
CA LEU A 141 1.62 -2.02 0.07
C LEU A 141 1.67 -2.39 1.54
N SER A 142 0.52 -2.47 2.21
CA SER A 142 0.49 -2.67 3.66
C SER A 142 -0.55 -3.69 4.10
N THR A 143 -0.15 -4.58 5.01
CA THR A 143 -1.05 -5.58 5.62
C THR A 143 -0.74 -5.83 7.11
N CYS A 144 -1.65 -6.48 7.82
CA CYS A 144 -1.52 -6.74 9.26
C CYS A 144 -0.38 -7.71 9.60
N ALA A 145 0.37 -7.46 10.67
CA ALA A 145 1.42 -8.35 11.19
C ALA A 145 0.93 -9.28 12.32
N THR A 146 -0.37 -9.61 12.36
CA THR A 146 -1.00 -10.35 13.46
C THR A 146 -0.26 -11.65 13.86
N PRO A 147 0.15 -12.51 12.90
CA PRO A 147 0.92 -13.71 13.22
C PRO A 147 2.28 -13.40 13.88
N GLU A 148 3.03 -12.41 13.38
CA GLU A 148 4.34 -12.03 13.89
C GLU A 148 4.23 -11.40 15.28
N ASP A 149 3.24 -10.52 15.47
CA ASP A 149 2.92 -9.94 16.77
C ASP A 149 2.61 -11.04 17.80
N ASN A 150 1.71 -11.96 17.47
CA ASN A 150 1.36 -13.06 18.37
C ASN A 150 2.55 -13.97 18.67
N ALA A 151 3.37 -14.30 17.66
CA ALA A 151 4.58 -15.11 17.84
C ALA A 151 5.62 -14.43 18.75
N ALA A 152 5.67 -13.09 18.73
CA ALA A 152 6.49 -12.28 19.63
C ALA A 152 5.86 -12.06 21.03
N GLY A 153 4.67 -12.62 21.29
CA GLY A 153 3.93 -12.44 22.55
C GLY A 153 3.18 -11.10 22.65
N ASN A 154 3.03 -10.38 21.55
CA ASN A 154 2.28 -9.14 21.46
C ASN A 154 0.83 -9.39 21.02
N TYR A 155 -0.09 -9.34 21.98
CA TYR A 155 -1.53 -9.52 21.73
C TYR A 155 -2.31 -8.21 21.76
N TRP A 156 -1.62 -7.06 21.73
CA TRP A 156 -2.27 -5.75 21.74
C TRP A 156 -3.15 -5.57 20.49
N ARG A 157 -4.34 -4.97 20.69
CA ARG A 157 -5.25 -4.59 19.61
C ARG A 157 -5.80 -3.19 19.85
N ASP A 158 -6.01 -2.43 18.78
CA ASP A 158 -6.72 -1.15 18.84
C ASP A 158 -8.26 -1.36 18.92
N PRO A 159 -9.08 -0.29 19.05
CA PRO A 159 -10.54 -0.41 19.08
C PRO A 159 -11.17 -0.97 17.79
N GLN A 160 -10.45 -0.96 16.67
CA GLN A 160 -10.85 -1.54 15.38
C GLN A 160 -10.33 -2.99 15.23
N ASN A 161 -9.71 -3.54 16.28
CA ASN A 161 -9.09 -4.86 16.30
C ASN A 161 -7.88 -5.01 15.37
N ASN A 162 -7.22 -3.92 15.01
CA ASN A 162 -5.94 -3.96 14.32
C ASN A 162 -4.83 -4.43 15.28
N PRO A 163 -3.88 -5.27 14.84
CA PRO A 163 -2.67 -5.57 15.61
C PRO A 163 -1.80 -4.32 15.78
N GLU A 164 -0.73 -4.42 16.57
CA GLU A 164 0.19 -3.30 16.74
C GLU A 164 0.89 -2.98 15.43
N HIS A 165 1.35 -4.02 14.73
CA HIS A 165 2.21 -3.84 13.58
C HIS A 165 1.50 -4.13 12.26
N ARG A 166 1.92 -3.37 11.24
CA ARG A 166 1.77 -3.71 9.83
C ARG A 166 3.10 -4.02 9.19
N ILE A 167 3.05 -4.86 8.17
CA ILE A 167 4.17 -5.14 7.27
C ILE A 167 3.93 -4.33 6.01
N ASP A 168 4.88 -3.45 5.70
CA ASP A 168 4.84 -2.59 4.54
C ASP A 168 5.89 -3.04 3.52
N LYS A 169 5.52 -3.09 2.24
CA LYS A 169 6.43 -3.26 1.10
C LYS A 169 6.46 -1.96 0.30
N ILE A 170 7.66 -1.41 0.12
CA ILE A 170 7.86 -0.16 -0.59
C ILE A 170 8.36 -0.47 -1.99
N GLY A 171 7.66 0.04 -3.00
CA GLY A 171 8.06 -0.06 -4.39
C GLY A 171 8.37 1.29 -5.02
N VAL A 172 9.26 1.30 -6.01
CA VAL A 172 9.57 2.46 -6.85
C VAL A 172 9.13 2.18 -8.27
N LEU A 173 8.44 3.14 -8.90
CA LEU A 173 7.99 3.01 -10.28
C LEU A 173 9.20 2.88 -11.23
N THR A 174 9.21 1.83 -12.04
CA THR A 174 10.26 1.58 -13.03
C THR A 174 9.77 1.84 -14.45
N THR A 175 8.54 1.42 -14.77
CA THR A 175 7.95 1.59 -16.09
C THR A 175 6.47 1.89 -16.01
N ALA A 176 5.95 2.54 -17.06
CA ALA A 176 4.53 2.76 -17.24
C ALA A 176 4.20 2.69 -18.73
N ARG A 177 3.22 1.87 -19.08
CA ARG A 177 2.87 1.53 -20.47
C ARG A 177 1.35 1.45 -20.64
N PRO A 178 0.81 1.67 -21.85
CA PRO A 178 -0.60 1.38 -22.12
C PRO A 178 -0.95 -0.07 -21.75
N ALA A 179 -2.14 -0.27 -21.20
CA ALA A 179 -2.71 -1.58 -20.88
C ALA A 179 -3.14 -2.35 -22.15
#